data_AF-A0A132F441-F1
#
_entry.id   AF-A0A132F441-F1
#
_cell.length_a   1.000
_cell.length_b   1.000
_cell.length_c   1.000
_cell.angle_alpha   90.00
_cell.angle_beta   90.00
_cell.angle_gamma   90.00
#
_symmetry.space_group_name_H-M   'P 1'
#
loop_
_entity.id
_entity.type
_entity.pdbx_description
1 polymer ?
#
loop_
_entity_poly.entity_id
_entity_poly.type
_entity_poly.pdbx_seq_one_letter_code
_entity_poly.pdbx_strand_id
1 'polypeptide(L)'
;MAKLTPAAIDTVSHSSDSPGDPAEQEAHPLFDERQRTVAWMAATLHRLYDAEVQKMLRKEKISVAHWYYLRALAQDGTLNQLELSRRIGIASTTAVPALDSLERRGLVRRTRDPNDRRKYYVALTDDGRHLVDTLLPAVVKVIADSLQGIGRQEMRTVWRILHRIEHNLVAMANDDTST
;
A
#
# COMPACT_ATOMS: atom_id res chain seq x y z
N MET A 1 -16.18 -17.80 -13.40
CA MET A 1 -17.00 -16.82 -14.13
C MET A 1 -18.21 -16.48 -13.26
N ALA A 2 -18.24 -15.28 -12.69
CA ALA A 2 -19.43 -14.72 -12.06
C ALA A 2 -19.42 -13.23 -12.41
N LYS A 3 -20.36 -12.81 -13.26
CA LYS A 3 -20.57 -11.41 -13.62
C LYS A 3 -21.29 -10.75 -12.45
N LEU A 4 -20.73 -9.71 -11.85
CA LEU A 4 -21.51 -8.80 -11.01
C LEU A 4 -22.34 -7.91 -11.93
N THR A 5 -23.65 -7.95 -11.73
CA THR A 5 -24.65 -7.13 -12.40
C THR A 5 -24.71 -5.74 -11.73
N PRO A 6 -24.76 -4.62 -12.46
CA PRO A 6 -24.94 -3.31 -11.86
C PRO A 6 -26.44 -2.98 -11.79
N ALA A 7 -27.00 -2.92 -10.59
CA ALA A 7 -28.30 -2.30 -10.36
C ALA A 7 -28.33 -1.64 -8.99
N ALA A 8 -28.92 -0.44 -8.96
CA ALA A 8 -29.35 0.38 -7.82
C ALA A 8 -28.41 1.53 -7.41
N ILE A 9 -28.38 2.60 -8.22
CA ILE A 9 -28.53 3.98 -7.72
C ILE A 9 -29.36 4.75 -8.77
N ASP A 10 -30.67 4.85 -8.57
CA ASP A 10 -31.54 5.81 -9.26
C ASP A 10 -32.03 6.84 -8.25
N THR A 11 -31.82 8.12 -8.52
CA THR A 11 -32.87 9.17 -8.65
C THR A 11 -32.26 10.57 -8.53
N VAL A 12 -32.07 11.26 -9.67
CA VAL A 12 -32.53 12.66 -9.85
C VAL A 12 -32.93 12.82 -11.32
N SER A 13 -34.23 13.03 -11.56
CA SER A 13 -34.77 13.41 -12.86
C SER A 13 -34.39 14.86 -13.18
N HIS A 14 -33.83 15.13 -14.36
CA HIS A 14 -34.01 16.39 -15.11
C HIS A 14 -34.13 16.06 -16.60
N SER A 15 -35.19 16.56 -17.22
CA SER A 15 -35.60 16.32 -18.60
C SER A 15 -34.91 17.25 -19.61
N SER A 16 -34.70 16.68 -20.80
CA SER A 16 -34.50 17.26 -22.14
C SER A 16 -33.24 18.09 -22.41
N ASP A 17 -32.27 17.48 -23.11
CA ASP A 17 -31.65 18.09 -24.29
C ASP A 17 -31.16 17.02 -25.30
N SER A 18 -31.03 17.43 -26.56
CA SER A 18 -30.82 16.68 -27.82
C SER A 18 -29.89 15.43 -27.79
N PRO A 19 -30.06 14.46 -28.73
CA PRO A 19 -29.15 13.32 -28.83
C PRO A 19 -27.80 13.77 -29.37
N GLY A 20 -26.87 14.07 -28.45
CA GLY A 20 -25.46 14.18 -28.74
C GLY A 20 -24.91 12.87 -29.32
N ASP A 21 -23.78 12.98 -30.02
CA ASP A 21 -23.06 11.88 -30.65
C ASP A 21 -22.95 10.67 -29.67
N PRO A 22 -23.31 9.43 -30.06
CA PRO A 22 -23.21 8.26 -29.18
C PRO A 22 -21.77 7.99 -28.66
N ALA A 23 -20.75 8.66 -29.20
CA ALA A 23 -19.38 8.62 -28.68
C ALA A 23 -19.14 9.55 -27.47
N GLU A 24 -20.05 10.46 -27.13
CA GLU A 24 -19.96 11.42 -26.03
C GLU A 24 -20.81 11.03 -24.80
N GLN A 25 -21.20 9.76 -24.67
CA GLN A 25 -21.61 9.22 -23.38
C GLN A 25 -20.36 9.16 -22.48
N GLU A 26 -20.10 10.29 -21.82
CA GLU A 26 -18.99 10.55 -20.91
C GLU A 26 -18.67 9.30 -20.09
N ALA A 27 -17.43 8.80 -20.23
CA ALA A 27 -16.93 7.75 -19.36
C ALA A 27 -17.19 8.15 -17.91
N HIS A 28 -18.05 7.40 -17.21
CA HIS A 28 -18.44 7.70 -15.84
C HIS A 28 -17.15 7.86 -15.01
N PRO A 29 -16.94 8.96 -14.26
CA PRO A 29 -15.65 9.32 -13.64
C PRO A 29 -15.11 8.32 -12.60
N LEU A 30 -15.88 7.25 -12.32
CA LEU A 30 -15.54 6.20 -11.38
C LEU A 30 -14.91 4.98 -12.06
N PHE A 31 -15.05 4.80 -13.37
CA PHE A 31 -14.66 3.59 -14.09
C PHE A 31 -13.72 3.93 -15.25
N ASP A 32 -12.68 3.12 -15.42
CA ASP A 32 -11.85 3.15 -16.63
C ASP A 32 -12.52 2.41 -17.81
N GLU A 33 -11.86 2.38 -18.97
CA GLU A 33 -12.33 1.72 -20.19
C GLU A 33 -12.57 0.20 -20.02
N ARG A 34 -12.08 -0.39 -18.93
CA ARG A 34 -12.26 -1.80 -18.57
C ARG A 34 -13.20 -2.00 -17.38
N GLN A 35 -14.01 -0.98 -17.03
CA GLN A 35 -14.97 -1.02 -15.93
C GLN A 35 -14.32 -1.22 -14.56
N ARG A 36 -13.10 -0.72 -14.35
CA ARG A 36 -12.37 -0.82 -13.09
C ARG A 36 -12.36 0.51 -12.38
N THR A 37 -12.49 0.47 -11.05
CA THR A 37 -12.35 1.65 -10.21
C THR A 37 -10.89 1.91 -9.86
N VAL A 38 -10.59 3.14 -9.41
CA VAL A 38 -9.25 3.51 -8.91
C VAL A 38 -8.83 2.59 -7.76
N ALA A 39 -9.74 2.23 -6.85
CA ALA A 39 -9.46 1.32 -5.74
C ALA A 39 -9.08 -0.08 -6.23
N TRP A 40 -9.79 -0.62 -7.23
CA TRP A 40 -9.45 -1.91 -7.84
C TRP A 40 -8.08 -1.86 -8.53
N MET A 41 -7.78 -0.76 -9.23
CA MET A 41 -6.48 -0.58 -9.89
C MET A 41 -5.34 -0.50 -8.87
N ALA A 42 -5.53 0.26 -7.79
CA ALA A 42 -4.54 0.36 -6.72
C ALA A 42 -4.24 -1.02 -6.11
N ALA A 43 -5.27 -1.81 -5.80
CA ALA A 43 -5.11 -3.18 -5.31
C ALA A 43 -4.39 -4.09 -6.33
N THR A 44 -4.67 -3.90 -7.62
CA THR A 44 -4.01 -4.66 -8.69
C THR A 44 -2.53 -4.31 -8.81
N LEU A 45 -2.18 -3.03 -8.81
CA LEU A 45 -0.80 -2.58 -8.83
C LEU A 45 -0.04 -3.07 -7.59
N HIS A 46 -0.64 -2.95 -6.41
CA HIS A 46 -0.06 -3.45 -5.17
C HIS A 46 0.28 -4.95 -5.26
N ARG A 47 -0.67 -5.78 -5.71
CA ARG A 47 -0.45 -7.22 -5.89
C ARG A 47 0.64 -7.55 -6.93
N LEU A 48 0.73 -6.77 -8.01
CA LEU A 48 1.76 -6.96 -9.03
C LEU A 48 3.15 -6.58 -8.49
N TYR A 49 3.27 -5.48 -7.75
CA TYR A 49 4.52 -5.11 -7.08
C TYR A 49 4.93 -6.15 -6.05
N ASP A 50 4.01 -6.60 -5.20
CA ASP A 50 4.27 -7.68 -4.24
C ASP A 50 4.78 -8.94 -4.94
N ALA A 51 4.18 -9.32 -6.08
CA ALA A 51 4.62 -10.48 -6.82
C ALA A 51 6.05 -10.33 -7.36
N GLU A 52 6.41 -9.18 -7.95
CA GLU A 52 7.75 -8.92 -8.47
C GLU A 52 8.80 -8.81 -7.35
N VAL A 53 8.50 -8.08 -6.28
CA VAL A 53 9.37 -7.95 -5.11
C VAL A 53 9.55 -9.31 -4.43
N GLN A 54 8.51 -10.14 -4.33
CA GLN A 54 8.65 -11.48 -3.79
C GLN A 54 9.64 -12.34 -4.58
N LYS A 55 9.78 -12.16 -5.91
CA LYS A 55 10.73 -12.92 -6.72
C LYS A 55 12.17 -12.70 -6.28
N MET A 56 12.55 -11.46 -5.97
CA MET A 56 13.90 -11.16 -5.50
C MET A 56 14.14 -11.57 -4.05
N LEU A 57 13.16 -11.34 -3.17
CA LEU A 57 13.28 -11.65 -1.74
C LEU A 57 13.41 -13.16 -1.45
N ARG A 58 12.95 -14.01 -2.37
CA ARG A 58 13.07 -15.48 -2.23
C ARG A 58 14.51 -15.95 -2.04
N LYS A 59 15.49 -15.26 -2.64
CA LYS A 59 16.92 -15.61 -2.48
C LYS A 59 17.38 -15.52 -1.03
N GLU A 60 16.89 -14.50 -0.33
CA GLU A 60 17.17 -14.26 1.10
C GLU A 60 16.16 -14.93 2.03
N LYS A 61 15.26 -15.78 1.49
CA LYS A 61 14.17 -16.43 2.22
C LYS A 61 13.31 -15.41 2.99
N ILE A 62 13.13 -14.21 2.45
CA ILE A 62 12.29 -13.15 3.04
C ILE A 62 10.94 -13.13 2.33
N SER A 63 9.85 -13.00 3.09
CA SER A 63 8.52 -12.73 2.54
C SER A 63 8.35 -11.23 2.35
N VAL A 64 7.48 -10.82 1.41
CA VAL A 64 7.14 -9.40 1.22
C VAL A 64 6.60 -8.75 2.51
N ALA A 65 5.80 -9.48 3.30
CA ALA A 65 5.34 -8.99 4.59
C ALA A 65 6.51 -8.69 5.54
N HIS A 66 7.49 -9.59 5.67
CA HIS A 66 8.70 -9.35 6.46
C HIS A 66 9.52 -8.18 5.92
N TRP A 67 9.61 -8.05 4.60
CA TRP A 67 10.30 -6.94 3.96
C TRP A 67 9.70 -5.59 4.34
N TYR A 68 8.37 -5.46 4.38
CA TYR A 68 7.74 -4.21 4.81
C TYR A 68 8.11 -3.82 6.26
N TYR A 69 8.20 -4.78 7.19
CA TYR A 69 8.70 -4.53 8.55
C TYR A 69 10.13 -4.01 8.55
N LEU A 70 11.02 -4.70 7.85
CA LEU A 70 12.43 -4.30 7.77
C LEU A 70 12.60 -2.93 7.11
N ARG A 71 11.86 -2.66 6.04
CA ARG A 71 11.93 -1.39 5.29
C ARG A 71 11.39 -0.20 6.09
N ALA A 72 10.33 -0.39 6.88
CA ALA A 72 9.81 0.64 7.76
C ALA A 72 10.82 0.97 8.87
N LEU A 73 11.38 -0.04 9.53
CA LEU A 73 12.40 0.17 10.56
C LEU A 73 13.70 0.78 10.01
N ALA A 74 14.09 0.45 8.78
CA ALA A 74 15.24 1.08 8.14
C ALA A 74 15.05 2.59 7.88
N GLN A 75 13.80 3.00 7.62
CA GLN A 75 13.45 4.39 7.35
C GLN A 75 13.30 5.22 8.63
N ASP A 76 12.54 4.68 9.58
CA ASP A 76 12.04 5.43 10.72
C ASP A 76 12.79 5.09 12.02
N GLY A 77 13.67 4.10 11.98
CA GLY A 77 14.42 3.62 13.12
C GLY A 77 13.57 2.73 14.03
N THR A 78 13.79 2.86 15.34
CA THR A 78 13.09 2.08 16.36
C THR A 78 11.63 2.52 16.45
N LEU A 79 10.69 1.58 16.31
CA LEU A 79 9.25 1.85 16.38
C LEU A 79 8.58 0.97 17.43
N ASN A 80 7.53 1.49 18.06
CA ASN A 80 6.60 0.65 18.81
C ASN A 80 5.93 -0.33 17.85
N GLN A 81 5.77 -1.60 18.25
CA GLN A 81 5.10 -2.62 17.44
C GLN A 81 3.71 -2.21 16.94
N LEU A 82 2.93 -1.45 17.72
CA LEU A 82 1.62 -0.96 17.28
C LEU A 82 1.76 0.09 16.17
N GLU A 83 2.69 1.02 16.31
CA GLU A 83 3.00 2.04 15.31
C GLU A 83 3.52 1.41 14.02
N LEU A 84 4.44 0.44 14.16
CA LEU A 84 4.99 -0.32 13.05
C LEU A 84 3.89 -1.06 12.28
N SER A 85 2.96 -1.70 12.98
CA SER A 85 1.81 -2.40 12.35
C SER A 85 0.89 -1.42 11.61
N ARG A 86 0.55 -0.28 12.23
CA ARG A 86 -0.26 0.77 11.59
C ARG A 86 0.42 1.33 10.34
N ARG A 87 1.73 1.59 10.42
CA ARG A 87 2.51 2.18 9.33
C ARG A 87 2.59 1.28 8.10
N ILE A 88 2.66 -0.04 8.30
CA ILE A 88 2.73 -1.00 7.20
C ILE A 88 1.34 -1.28 6.60
N GLY A 89 0.26 -0.94 7.31
CA GLY A 89 -1.10 -1.22 6.86
C GLY A 89 -1.44 -2.72 6.82
N ILE A 90 -0.59 -3.57 7.39
CA ILE A 90 -0.82 -5.00 7.55
C ILE A 90 -1.54 -5.23 8.89
N ALA A 91 -2.60 -6.06 8.87
CA ALA A 91 -3.40 -6.37 10.05
C ALA A 91 -2.54 -6.87 11.21
N SER A 92 -2.80 -6.35 12.42
CA SER A 92 -2.06 -6.64 13.65
C SER A 92 -1.95 -8.13 13.98
N THR A 93 -2.91 -8.94 13.54
CA THR A 93 -2.94 -10.40 13.70
C THR A 93 -1.79 -11.12 13.01
N THR A 94 -1.16 -10.51 12.01
CA THR A 94 0.01 -11.08 11.30
C THR A 94 1.34 -10.47 11.74
N ALA A 95 1.31 -9.41 12.56
CA ALA A 95 2.50 -8.70 12.99
C ALA A 95 3.35 -9.50 13.98
N VAL A 96 2.71 -10.18 14.95
CA VAL A 96 3.44 -10.96 15.96
C VAL A 96 4.22 -12.12 15.32
N PRO A 97 3.61 -13.01 14.51
CA PRO A 97 4.35 -14.10 13.88
C PRO A 97 5.46 -13.62 12.94
N ALA A 98 5.25 -12.49 12.25
CA ALA A 98 6.24 -11.88 11.39
C ALA A 98 7.46 -11.39 12.18
N LEU A 99 7.23 -10.63 13.25
CA LEU A 99 8.30 -10.11 14.10
C LEU A 99 9.03 -11.22 14.87
N ASP A 100 8.31 -12.24 15.33
CA ASP A 100 8.92 -13.44 15.92
C ASP A 100 9.87 -14.13 14.94
N SER A 101 9.48 -14.23 13.67
CA SER A 101 10.30 -14.84 12.62
C SER A 101 11.54 -14.01 12.31
N LEU A 102 11.40 -12.69 12.21
CA LEU A 102 12.51 -11.78 11.98
C LEU A 102 13.50 -11.77 13.16
N GLU A 103 13.01 -11.82 14.40
CA GLU A 103 13.86 -11.84 15.59
C GLU A 103 14.61 -13.17 15.71
N ARG A 104 13.95 -14.31 15.47
CA ARG A 104 14.62 -15.63 15.43
C ARG A 104 15.72 -15.71 14.37
N ARG A 105 15.62 -14.90 13.32
CA ARG A 105 16.64 -14.79 12.27
C ARG A 105 17.73 -13.76 12.59
N GLY A 106 17.64 -13.09 13.74
CA GLY A 106 18.60 -12.07 14.14
C GLY A 106 18.50 -10.76 13.35
N LEU A 107 17.42 -10.52 12.60
CA LEU A 107 17.26 -9.33 11.75
C LEU A 107 16.62 -8.13 12.49
N VAL A 108 15.89 -8.42 13.56
CA VAL A 108 15.32 -7.40 14.44
C VAL A 108 15.58 -7.77 15.89
N ARG A 109 15.53 -6.77 16.77
CA ARG A 109 15.52 -6.95 18.22
C ARG A 109 14.29 -6.30 18.81
N ARG A 110 13.62 -6.99 19.74
CA ARG A 110 12.52 -6.44 20.52
C ARG A 110 12.98 -6.11 21.93
N THR A 111 12.70 -4.89 22.37
CA THR A 111 12.98 -4.42 23.73
C THR A 111 11.67 -4.03 24.38
N ARG A 112 11.43 -4.47 25.63
CA ARG A 112 10.25 -4.05 26.38
C ARG A 112 10.31 -2.56 26.65
N ASP A 113 9.16 -1.90 26.57
CA ASP A 113 9.02 -0.54 27.06
C ASP A 113 9.23 -0.54 28.59
N PRO A 114 10.16 0.29 29.12
CA PRO A 114 10.40 0.36 30.56
C PRO A 114 9.19 0.88 31.34
N ASN A 115 8.28 1.63 30.71
CA ASN A 115 7.12 2.26 31.33
C ASN A 115 5.82 1.45 31.14
N ASP A 116 5.74 0.57 30.15
CA ASP A 116 4.60 -0.32 29.93
C ASP A 116 5.05 -1.69 29.42
N ARG A 117 5.13 -2.68 30.32
CA ARG A 117 5.61 -4.04 30.02
C ARG A 117 4.78 -4.78 28.96
N ARG A 118 3.61 -4.25 28.57
CA ARG A 118 2.77 -4.78 27.49
C ARG A 118 3.20 -4.28 26.11
N LYS A 119 4.09 -3.29 26.02
CA LYS A 119 4.58 -2.69 24.77
C LYS A 119 6.01 -3.14 24.47
N TYR A 120 6.29 -3.26 23.18
CA TYR A 120 7.61 -3.58 22.66
C TYR A 120 8.04 -2.53 21.64
N TYR A 121 9.29 -2.10 21.76
CA TYR A 121 10.01 -1.39 20.73
C TYR A 121 10.76 -2.39 19.87
N VAL A 122 10.68 -2.20 18.56
CA VAL A 122 11.34 -3.04 17.56
C VAL A 122 12.39 -2.19 16.85
N ALA A 123 13.60 -2.71 16.73
CA ALA A 123 14.69 -2.09 15.99
C ALA A 123 15.34 -3.11 15.06
N LEU A 124 15.96 -2.65 13.98
CA LEU A 124 16.87 -3.49 13.19
C LEU A 124 18.12 -3.81 14.02
N THR A 125 18.65 -5.01 13.81
CA THR A 125 20.04 -5.33 14.15
C THR A 125 20.97 -4.85 13.04
N ASP A 126 22.27 -4.96 13.24
CA ASP A 126 23.25 -4.68 12.18
C ASP A 126 23.05 -5.60 10.97
N ASP A 127 22.78 -6.89 11.20
CA ASP A 127 22.45 -7.85 10.14
C ASP A 127 21.16 -7.48 9.40
N GLY A 128 20.13 -7.06 10.14
CA GLY A 128 18.89 -6.57 9.56
C GLY A 128 19.10 -5.34 8.69
N ARG A 129 19.94 -4.41 9.15
CA ARG A 129 20.28 -3.20 8.40
C ARG A 129 21.05 -3.54 7.13
N HIS A 130 22.07 -4.39 7.23
CA HIS A 130 22.88 -4.82 6.09
C HIS A 130 22.03 -5.54 5.03
N LEU A 131 21.08 -6.38 5.47
CA LEU A 131 20.14 -7.05 4.57
C LEU A 131 19.26 -6.06 3.80
N VAL A 132 18.72 -5.03 4.49
CA VAL A 132 17.92 -3.99 3.83
C VAL A 132 18.76 -3.21 2.82
N ASP A 133 19.96 -2.77 3.21
CA ASP A 133 20.84 -1.99 2.35
C ASP A 133 21.26 -2.78 1.09
N THR A 134 21.37 -4.11 1.22
CA THR A 134 21.67 -5.02 0.10
C THR A 134 20.47 -5.18 -0.86
N LEU A 135 19.25 -5.28 -0.33
CA LEU A 135 18.05 -5.59 -1.12
C LEU A 135 17.38 -4.34 -1.71
N LEU A 136 17.47 -3.20 -1.03
CA LEU A 136 16.78 -1.97 -1.40
C LEU A 136 17.08 -1.49 -2.83
N PRO A 137 18.34 -1.52 -3.33
CA PRO A 137 18.62 -1.12 -4.72
C PRO A 137 17.85 -1.94 -5.75
N ALA A 138 17.69 -3.24 -5.51
CA ALA A 138 16.94 -4.11 -6.41
C ALA A 138 15.44 -3.78 -6.39
N VAL A 139 14.86 -3.54 -5.20
CA VAL A 139 13.46 -3.11 -5.06
C VAL A 139 13.22 -1.78 -5.76
N VAL A 140 14.13 -0.81 -5.58
CA VAL A 140 14.07 0.49 -6.28
C VAL A 140 14.14 0.30 -7.78
N LYS A 141 14.96 -0.64 -8.28
CA LYS A 141 15.02 -0.95 -9.71
C LYS A 141 13.69 -1.48 -10.25
N VAL A 142 13.00 -2.37 -9.53
CA VAL A 142 11.66 -2.85 -9.94
C VAL A 142 10.67 -1.69 -10.09
N ILE A 143 10.70 -0.75 -9.15
CA ILE A 143 9.84 0.44 -9.18
C ILE A 143 10.26 1.38 -10.33
N ALA A 144 11.55 1.55 -10.59
CA ALA A 144 12.01 2.38 -11.69
C ALA A 144 11.64 1.77 -13.06
N ASP A 145 11.79 0.46 -13.20
CA ASP A 145 11.50 -0.26 -14.44
C ASP A 145 10.00 -0.26 -14.76
N SER A 146 9.12 -0.34 -13.76
CA SER A 146 7.67 -0.26 -13.95
C SER A 146 7.18 1.13 -14.40
N LEU A 147 8.03 2.15 -14.27
CA LEU A 147 7.74 3.54 -14.65
C LEU A 147 8.40 3.94 -15.98
N GLN A 148 9.05 3.01 -16.68
CA GLN A 148 9.65 3.28 -17.98
C GLN A 148 8.61 3.80 -18.98
N GLY A 149 8.96 4.87 -19.69
CA GLY A 149 8.08 5.53 -20.66
C GLY A 149 7.13 6.58 -20.07
N ILE A 150 7.06 6.72 -18.74
CA ILE A 150 6.22 7.74 -18.09
C ILE A 150 7.02 9.03 -17.88
N GLY A 151 6.55 10.13 -18.46
CA GLY A 151 7.17 11.44 -18.37
C GLY A 151 7.00 12.10 -16.99
N ARG A 152 7.85 13.11 -16.70
CA ARG A 152 7.79 13.84 -15.42
C ARG A 152 6.45 14.55 -15.20
N GLN A 153 5.82 15.07 -16.24
CA GLN A 153 4.53 15.75 -16.14
C GLN A 153 3.40 14.78 -15.80
N GLU A 154 3.37 13.60 -16.42
CA GLU A 154 2.41 12.55 -16.13
C GLU A 154 2.57 12.07 -14.69
N MET A 155 3.81 11.85 -14.25
CA MET A 155 4.12 11.47 -12.87
C MET A 155 3.64 12.53 -11.85
N ARG A 156 3.85 13.83 -12.14
CA ARG A 156 3.30 14.91 -11.30
C ARG A 156 1.77 14.85 -11.20
N THR A 157 1.09 14.54 -12.31
CA THR A 157 -0.36 14.35 -12.30
C THR A 157 -0.79 13.17 -11.44
N VAL A 158 -0.09 12.03 -11.55
CA VAL A 158 -0.34 10.84 -10.71
C VAL A 158 -0.21 11.20 -9.22
N TRP A 159 0.90 11.80 -8.80
CA TRP A 159 1.11 12.20 -7.40
C TRP A 159 0.02 13.14 -6.89
N ARG A 160 -0.33 14.17 -7.65
CA ARG A 160 -1.38 15.11 -7.29
C ARG A 160 -2.74 14.42 -7.07
N ILE A 161 -3.09 13.47 -7.93
CA ILE A 161 -4.36 12.74 -7.82
C ILE A 161 -4.34 11.80 -6.62
N LEU A 162 -3.26 11.01 -6.45
CA LEU A 162 -3.13 10.07 -5.34
C LEU A 162 -3.17 10.78 -3.98
N HIS A 163 -2.47 11.91 -3.83
CA HIS A 163 -2.52 12.69 -2.59
C HIS A 163 -3.92 13.24 -2.29
N ARG A 164 -4.68 13.63 -3.32
CA ARG A 164 -6.06 14.10 -3.12
C ARG A 164 -6.99 12.96 -2.67
N ILE A 165 -6.80 11.76 -3.22
CA ILE A 165 -7.54 10.56 -2.80
C ILE A 165 -7.17 10.20 -1.35
N GLU A 166 -5.88 10.15 -1.03
CA GLU A 166 -5.38 9.89 0.33
C GLU A 166 -5.96 10.88 1.34
N HIS A 167 -5.90 12.17 1.06
CA HIS A 167 -6.46 13.22 1.92
C HIS A 167 -7.96 13.00 2.19
N ASN A 168 -8.75 12.71 1.15
CA ASN A 168 -10.18 12.49 1.29
C ASN A 168 -10.49 11.25 2.15
N LEU A 169 -9.75 10.14 1.96
CA LEU A 169 -9.94 8.92 2.75
C LEU A 169 -9.57 9.12 4.22
N VAL A 170 -8.49 9.86 4.49
CA VAL A 170 -8.08 10.20 5.86
C VAL A 170 -9.13 11.09 6.53
N ALA A 171 -9.66 12.08 5.84
CA ALA A 171 -10.71 12.95 6.37
C ALA A 171 -11.96 12.15 6.76
N MET A 172 -12.43 11.25 5.87
CA MET A 172 -13.59 10.39 6.14
C MET A 172 -13.39 9.51 7.39
N ALA A 173 -12.21 8.92 7.56
CA ALA A 173 -11.92 8.07 8.72
C ALA A 173 -11.94 8.85 10.06
N ASN A 174 -11.56 10.14 10.04
CA ASN A 174 -11.56 10.99 11.24
C ASN A 174 -12.97 11.47 11.61
N ASP A 175 -13.82 11.71 10.61
CA ASP A 175 -15.23 12.11 10.82
C ASP A 175 -16.04 10.98 11.50
N ASP A 176 -15.80 9.72 11.08
CA ASP A 176 -16.42 8.53 11.69
C ASP A 176 -15.97 8.28 13.15
N THR A 177 -14.84 8.85 13.58
CA THR A 177 -14.33 8.69 14.96
C THR A 177 -14.86 9.77 15.91
N SER A 178 -15.58 10.77 15.38
CA SER A 178 -16.11 11.93 16.12
C SER A 178 -17.62 11.86 16.41
N THR A 179 -18.27 10.73 16.07
CA THR A 179 -19.69 10.43 16.34
C THR A 179 -19.81 9.24 17.28
#